data_AF-A0A6P5YZM6-F1
#
_entry.id   AF-A0A6P5YZM6-F1
#
_cell.length_a   1.000
_cell.length_b   1.000
_cell.length_c   1.000
_cell.angle_alpha   90.00
_cell.angle_beta   90.00
_cell.angle_gamma   90.00
#
_symmetry.space_group_name_H-M   'P 1'
#
loop_
_entity.id
_entity.type
_entity.pdbx_description
1 polymer ?
#
loop_
_entity_poly.entity_id
_entity_poly.type
_entity_poly.pdbx_seq_one_letter_code
_entity_poly.pdbx_strand_id
1 'polypeptide(L)'
;MLANYVPIYVMLPLGIVSNDNVLLDKEGLKEQLLKLKTAGIDGVMSDVWWGIVESKGPKQYDWSAYRSLAELIQECGLKLQAIMSFHQCGGNVGDEVYIPTPQWVLDIGESNPDIFYTNRAGNRNKEYLTLGVDNQAIFNGRTAIRIYSDYMKSFREAMSDLIEAGVIIDIEVGLGAAGELRYPSYPQSQGWVFPGIGEFQCYDKYLKAAFQEAAKRAGHPEWSLPDNAGEYNDTPESTEFFGPNGTYLTEKGKFFLTWYSNMLLNHGDDILDEANKAFLGCKIKLAAKVSGIHWWYKSESHAEELTAGYYNLKNRDGYRPIARMLSRHDRAILNFTCLEMRDSEQDAAAKSGPEELVQQVLSGGWRELIDVAGENALSRYDSTAYNQILLNARPNGVTEEGKPKMRGVTYLRSSDVLFEDDNFELFKKFVKKMHVDQVSKY
;
A
#
# COMPACT_ATOMS: atom_id res chain seq x y z
N MET A 1 10.81 -12.77 26.99
CA MET A 1 9.57 -12.95 26.19
C MET A 1 9.05 -11.65 25.59
N LEU A 2 8.94 -10.53 26.32
CA LEU A 2 8.41 -9.26 25.78
C LEU A 2 9.12 -8.76 24.51
N ALA A 3 10.43 -9.00 24.39
CA ALA A 3 11.20 -8.68 23.18
C ALA A 3 10.66 -9.36 21.90
N ASN A 4 9.94 -10.49 22.01
CA ASN A 4 9.39 -11.24 20.88
C ASN A 4 7.91 -10.92 20.58
N TYR A 5 7.30 -10.06 21.39
CA TYR A 5 5.94 -9.60 21.15
C TYR A 5 5.86 -8.88 19.81
N VAL A 6 4.88 -9.26 18.98
CA VAL A 6 4.53 -8.59 17.74
C VAL A 6 3.06 -8.16 17.87
N PRO A 7 2.77 -6.85 17.85
CA PRO A 7 1.40 -6.37 17.96
C PRO A 7 0.58 -6.79 16.73
N ILE A 8 -0.71 -7.03 16.95
CA ILE A 8 -1.68 -7.40 15.93
C ILE A 8 -2.79 -6.36 15.87
N TYR A 9 -3.02 -5.85 14.68
CA TYR A 9 -4.10 -4.92 14.36
C TYR A 9 -5.11 -5.61 13.46
N VAL A 10 -6.32 -5.08 13.40
CA VAL A 10 -7.36 -5.55 12.48
C VAL A 10 -7.86 -4.40 11.65
N MET A 11 -7.88 -4.58 10.32
CA MET A 11 -8.42 -3.55 9.42
C MET A 11 -9.95 -3.49 9.56
N LEU A 12 -10.50 -2.29 9.73
CA LEU A 12 -11.95 -2.05 9.84
C LEU A 12 -12.64 -2.19 8.48
N PRO A 13 -13.97 -2.40 8.40
CA PRO A 13 -14.70 -2.41 7.13
C PRO A 13 -14.46 -1.15 6.27
N LEU A 14 -14.30 -1.32 4.95
CA LEU A 14 -13.94 -0.22 4.01
C LEU A 14 -14.92 0.97 4.06
N GLY A 15 -16.21 0.68 4.17
CA GLY A 15 -17.29 1.68 4.19
C GLY A 15 -17.82 2.03 5.58
N ILE A 16 -17.00 1.87 6.63
CA ILE A 16 -17.46 2.21 7.99
C ILE A 16 -17.84 3.69 8.12
N VAL A 17 -17.20 4.56 7.32
CA VAL A 17 -17.66 5.93 7.05
C VAL A 17 -18.25 5.97 5.64
N SER A 18 -19.48 6.47 5.49
CA SER A 18 -20.17 6.58 4.20
C SER A 18 -19.64 7.71 3.33
N ASN A 19 -20.00 7.71 2.04
CA ASN A 19 -19.70 8.81 1.11
C ASN A 19 -20.26 10.18 1.56
N ASP A 20 -21.29 10.19 2.39
CA ASP A 20 -21.87 11.40 2.98
C ASP A 20 -21.16 11.85 4.26
N ASN A 21 -20.00 11.26 4.58
CA ASN A 21 -19.21 11.51 5.78
C ASN A 21 -19.99 11.22 7.07
N VAL A 22 -20.62 10.04 7.14
CA VAL A 22 -21.34 9.57 8.32
C VAL A 22 -20.72 8.26 8.80
N LEU A 23 -20.37 8.18 10.08
CA LEU A 23 -19.98 6.93 10.73
C LEU A 23 -21.20 6.02 10.84
N LEU A 24 -21.21 4.94 10.07
CA LEU A 24 -22.31 3.98 10.02
C LEU A 24 -22.28 3.06 11.24
N ASP A 25 -23.47 2.67 11.70
CA ASP A 25 -23.70 1.70 12.77
C ASP A 25 -22.71 1.79 13.95
N LYS A 26 -22.65 2.97 14.59
CA LYS A 26 -21.70 3.25 15.68
C LYS A 26 -21.79 2.24 16.83
N GLU A 27 -23.00 1.78 17.17
CA GLU A 27 -23.21 0.81 18.25
C GLU A 27 -22.76 -0.60 17.84
N GLY A 28 -23.11 -1.07 16.63
CA GLY A 28 -22.63 -2.35 16.13
C GLY A 28 -21.10 -2.39 15.99
N LEU A 29 -20.50 -1.29 15.52
CA LEU A 29 -19.04 -1.15 15.49
C LEU A 29 -18.44 -1.22 16.89
N LYS A 30 -19.06 -0.58 17.89
CA LYS A 30 -18.61 -0.65 19.29
C LYS A 30 -18.60 -2.09 19.80
N GLU A 31 -19.66 -2.84 19.54
CA GLU A 31 -19.76 -4.26 19.91
C GLU A 31 -18.67 -5.10 19.23
N GLN A 32 -18.43 -4.89 17.93
CA GLN A 32 -17.37 -5.55 17.18
C GLN A 32 -15.97 -5.22 17.72
N LEU A 33 -15.69 -3.94 18.01
CA LEU A 33 -14.42 -3.49 18.60
C LEU A 33 -14.20 -4.10 19.99
N LEU A 34 -15.23 -4.14 20.84
CA LEU A 34 -15.14 -4.77 22.15
C LEU A 34 -14.94 -6.28 22.03
N LYS A 35 -15.61 -6.96 21.09
CA LYS A 35 -15.38 -8.39 20.82
C LYS A 35 -13.94 -8.62 20.37
N LEU A 36 -13.44 -7.84 19.42
CA LEU A 36 -12.03 -7.87 19.01
C LEU A 36 -11.06 -7.61 20.17
N LYS A 37 -11.37 -6.67 21.07
CA LYS A 37 -10.57 -6.41 22.28
C LYS A 37 -10.47 -7.65 23.17
N THR A 38 -11.52 -8.47 23.28
CA THR A 38 -11.48 -9.74 24.03
C THR A 38 -10.53 -10.77 23.39
N ALA A 39 -10.28 -10.68 22.09
CA ALA A 39 -9.26 -11.51 21.43
C ALA A 39 -7.83 -11.08 21.77
N GLY A 40 -7.67 -9.89 22.37
CA GLY A 40 -6.40 -9.37 22.83
C GLY A 40 -5.70 -8.43 21.83
N ILE A 41 -6.33 -8.06 20.71
CA ILE A 41 -5.69 -7.23 19.69
C ILE A 41 -5.19 -5.88 20.24
N ASP A 42 -4.15 -5.34 19.61
CA ASP A 42 -3.47 -4.10 20.03
C ASP A 42 -4.21 -2.85 19.54
N GLY A 43 -4.85 -2.95 18.38
CA GLY A 43 -5.56 -1.84 17.76
C GLY A 43 -6.21 -2.21 16.45
N VAL A 44 -6.62 -1.19 15.71
CA VAL A 44 -7.26 -1.32 14.40
C VAL A 44 -6.62 -0.39 13.38
N MET A 45 -6.87 -0.66 12.11
CA MET A 45 -6.44 0.17 10.99
C MET A 45 -7.66 0.63 10.18
N SER A 46 -7.67 1.89 9.75
CA SER A 46 -8.77 2.44 8.95
C SER A 46 -8.27 3.41 7.89
N ASP A 47 -8.88 3.31 6.72
CA ASP A 47 -8.77 4.31 5.66
C ASP A 47 -9.39 5.63 6.08
N VAL A 48 -8.67 6.72 5.85
CA VAL A 48 -9.15 8.09 5.99
C VAL A 48 -9.26 8.66 4.58
N TRP A 49 -10.44 8.50 3.98
CA TRP A 49 -10.68 8.70 2.56
C TRP A 49 -10.62 10.18 2.18
N TRP A 50 -9.73 10.51 1.25
CA TRP A 50 -9.63 11.86 0.68
C TRP A 50 -10.94 12.30 0.03
N GLY A 51 -11.56 11.38 -0.72
CA GLY A 51 -12.84 11.59 -1.40
C GLY A 51 -14.01 11.98 -0.49
N ILE A 52 -13.97 11.58 0.78
CA ILE A 52 -15.01 11.90 1.77
C ILE A 52 -14.71 13.24 2.43
N VAL A 53 -13.50 13.37 2.99
CA VAL A 53 -13.15 14.51 3.86
C VAL A 53 -13.04 15.82 3.09
N GLU A 54 -12.46 15.82 1.89
CA GLU A 54 -12.32 17.03 1.04
C GLU A 54 -13.33 17.02 -0.13
N SER A 55 -14.48 16.36 0.06
CA SER A 55 -15.53 16.19 -0.96
C SER A 55 -16.12 17.51 -1.45
N LYS A 56 -16.35 18.47 -0.54
CA LYS A 56 -17.07 19.73 -0.81
C LYS A 56 -16.25 20.75 -1.63
N GLY A 57 -14.95 20.53 -1.78
CA GLY A 57 -14.08 21.37 -2.59
C GLY A 57 -12.71 21.62 -1.95
N PRO A 58 -11.82 22.35 -2.66
CA PRO A 58 -10.47 22.63 -2.19
C PRO A 58 -10.42 23.20 -0.77
N LYS A 59 -9.70 22.53 0.12
CA LYS A 59 -9.50 22.86 1.54
C LYS A 59 -10.77 22.90 2.40
N GLN A 60 -11.87 22.35 1.91
CA GLN A 60 -13.10 22.20 2.70
C GLN A 60 -13.11 20.83 3.37
N TYR A 61 -12.34 20.71 4.45
CA TYR A 61 -12.17 19.47 5.21
C TYR A 61 -13.30 19.28 6.22
N ASP A 62 -13.92 18.11 6.23
CA ASP A 62 -14.91 17.70 7.22
C ASP A 62 -14.45 16.43 7.94
N TRP A 63 -13.87 16.60 9.14
CA TRP A 63 -13.30 15.51 9.92
C TRP A 63 -14.29 14.84 10.89
N SER A 64 -15.57 15.22 10.86
CA SER A 64 -16.54 14.89 11.91
C SER A 64 -16.75 13.38 12.13
N ALA A 65 -16.98 12.60 11.07
CA ALA A 65 -17.15 11.15 11.19
C ALA A 65 -15.86 10.44 11.61
N TYR A 66 -14.72 10.84 11.05
CA TYR A 66 -13.42 10.26 11.38
C TYR A 66 -12.98 10.57 12.81
N ARG A 67 -13.31 11.76 13.32
CA ARG A 67 -13.09 12.09 14.73
C ARG A 67 -13.96 11.21 15.62
N SER A 68 -15.24 11.07 15.28
CA SER A 68 -16.17 10.19 16.00
C SER A 68 -15.70 8.73 16.03
N LEU A 69 -15.11 8.25 14.92
CA LEU A 69 -14.52 6.92 14.82
C LEU A 69 -13.30 6.76 15.74
N ALA A 70 -12.36 7.71 15.70
CA ALA A 70 -11.17 7.64 16.52
C ALA A 70 -11.47 7.78 18.03
N GLU A 71 -12.45 8.61 18.41
CA GLU A 71 -12.96 8.70 19.78
C GLU A 71 -13.60 7.36 20.23
N LEU A 72 -14.38 6.70 19.36
CA LEU A 72 -14.93 5.38 19.67
C LEU A 72 -13.85 4.31 19.87
N ILE A 73 -12.80 4.32 19.03
CA ILE A 73 -11.66 3.40 19.15
C ILE A 73 -10.93 3.64 20.48
N GLN A 74 -10.77 4.90 20.88
CA GLN A 74 -10.21 5.27 22.17
C GLN A 74 -11.08 4.77 23.33
N GLU A 75 -12.41 4.95 23.26
CA GLU A 75 -13.36 4.44 24.27
C GLU A 75 -13.23 2.91 24.45
N CYS A 76 -12.99 2.18 23.37
CA CYS A 76 -12.77 0.73 23.38
C CYS A 76 -11.35 0.31 23.86
N GLY A 77 -10.48 1.27 24.17
CA GLY A 77 -9.13 1.02 24.65
C GLY A 77 -8.22 0.38 23.59
N LEU A 78 -8.42 0.71 22.32
CA LEU A 78 -7.66 0.22 21.17
C LEU A 78 -6.80 1.36 20.57
N LYS A 79 -5.74 0.99 19.86
CA LYS A 79 -4.95 1.93 19.05
C LYS A 79 -5.50 2.06 17.64
N LEU A 80 -5.16 3.14 16.94
CA LEU A 80 -5.52 3.38 15.55
C LEU A 80 -4.26 3.60 14.69
N GLN A 81 -4.18 2.85 13.60
CA GLN A 81 -3.33 3.16 12.45
C GLN A 81 -4.22 3.83 11.39
N ALA A 82 -3.92 5.09 11.04
CA ALA A 82 -4.72 5.85 10.09
C ALA A 82 -4.03 5.89 8.73
N ILE A 83 -4.76 5.54 7.66
CA ILE A 83 -4.25 5.60 6.29
C ILE A 83 -4.70 6.91 5.65
N MET A 84 -3.77 7.70 5.14
CA MET A 84 -4.07 8.87 4.32
C MET A 84 -4.42 8.38 2.90
N SER A 85 -5.69 8.01 2.72
CA SER A 85 -6.17 7.30 1.54
C SER A 85 -6.49 8.27 0.40
N PHE A 86 -5.43 8.71 -0.30
CA PHE A 86 -5.48 9.59 -1.48
C PHE A 86 -5.93 8.90 -2.78
N HIS A 87 -6.61 7.77 -2.66
CA HIS A 87 -7.00 6.90 -3.75
C HIS A 87 -8.48 6.53 -3.66
N GLN A 88 -9.00 5.95 -4.75
CA GLN A 88 -10.35 5.39 -4.79
C GLN A 88 -10.43 4.06 -4.03
N CYS A 89 -11.50 3.87 -3.24
CA CYS A 89 -12.00 2.54 -2.84
C CYS A 89 -12.95 2.01 -3.93
N GLY A 90 -12.82 0.75 -4.32
CA GLY A 90 -13.63 0.15 -5.37
C GLY A 90 -12.83 -0.10 -6.64
N GLY A 91 -13.08 -1.27 -7.25
CA GLY A 91 -12.44 -1.69 -8.50
C GLY A 91 -11.29 -2.69 -8.33
N ASN A 92 -10.87 -2.98 -7.09
CA ASN A 92 -9.90 -4.02 -6.74
C ASN A 92 -10.58 -5.20 -6.01
N VAL A 93 -9.85 -6.32 -5.89
CA VAL A 93 -10.35 -7.53 -5.20
C VAL A 93 -10.67 -7.21 -3.74
N GLY A 94 -11.91 -7.48 -3.32
CA GLY A 94 -12.34 -7.30 -1.93
C GLY A 94 -12.95 -5.92 -1.63
N ASP A 95 -13.05 -5.02 -2.62
CA ASP A 95 -13.73 -3.75 -2.43
C ASP A 95 -15.25 -3.91 -2.56
N GLU A 96 -15.96 -3.79 -1.44
CA GLU A 96 -17.43 -3.84 -1.39
C GLU A 96 -18.10 -2.47 -1.55
N VAL A 97 -17.30 -1.40 -1.50
CA VAL A 97 -17.78 -0.01 -1.47
C VAL A 97 -17.04 0.81 -2.52
N TYR A 98 -17.74 1.77 -3.12
CA TYR A 98 -17.18 2.70 -4.09
C TYR A 98 -17.05 4.11 -3.48
N ILE A 99 -15.81 4.54 -3.27
CA ILE A 99 -15.44 5.86 -2.73
C ILE A 99 -14.40 6.46 -3.68
N PRO A 100 -14.78 7.32 -4.62
CA PRO A 100 -13.84 7.91 -5.57
C PRO A 100 -12.93 8.95 -4.90
N THR A 101 -11.91 9.41 -5.63
CA THR A 101 -11.23 10.67 -5.28
C THR A 101 -12.22 11.85 -5.39
N PRO A 102 -11.94 13.03 -4.77
CA PRO A 102 -12.92 14.11 -4.72
C PRO A 102 -13.45 14.53 -6.09
N GLN A 103 -14.75 14.78 -6.19
CA GLN A 103 -15.40 15.12 -7.45
C GLN A 103 -14.77 16.34 -8.14
N TRP A 104 -14.37 17.36 -7.37
CA TRP A 104 -13.72 18.55 -7.93
C TRP A 104 -12.36 18.25 -8.61
N VAL A 105 -11.71 17.14 -8.26
CA VAL A 105 -10.50 16.63 -8.94
C VAL A 105 -10.87 15.86 -10.19
N LEU A 106 -11.89 15.02 -10.11
CA LEU A 106 -12.41 14.29 -11.27
C LEU A 106 -12.89 15.24 -12.37
N ASP A 107 -13.54 16.35 -12.01
CA ASP A 107 -13.99 17.40 -12.94
C ASP A 107 -12.81 18.04 -13.69
N ILE A 108 -11.64 18.20 -13.05
CA ILE A 108 -10.41 18.65 -13.73
C ILE A 108 -9.97 17.61 -14.75
N GLY A 109 -10.07 16.33 -14.41
CA GLY A 109 -9.76 15.19 -15.26
C GLY A 109 -10.60 15.11 -16.54
N GLU A 110 -11.82 15.64 -16.54
CA GLU A 110 -12.66 15.72 -17.75
C GLU A 110 -12.05 16.68 -18.80
N SER A 111 -11.44 17.77 -18.36
CA SER A 111 -10.72 18.71 -19.25
C SER A 111 -9.26 18.33 -19.51
N ASN A 112 -8.67 17.55 -18.60
CA ASN A 112 -7.26 17.17 -18.62
C ASN A 112 -7.10 15.71 -18.19
N PRO A 113 -7.41 14.74 -19.06
CA PRO A 113 -7.40 13.31 -18.69
C PRO A 113 -6.02 12.77 -18.35
N ASP A 114 -4.95 13.49 -18.70
CA ASP A 114 -3.58 13.13 -18.37
C ASP A 114 -3.21 13.37 -16.89
N ILE A 115 -4.14 13.81 -16.03
CA ILE A 115 -3.93 13.77 -14.58
C ILE A 115 -3.99 12.35 -14.00
N PHE A 116 -4.39 11.36 -14.81
CA PHE A 116 -4.54 9.98 -14.43
C PHE A 116 -3.47 9.10 -15.08
N TYR A 117 -3.07 8.03 -14.39
CA TYR A 117 -2.23 7.00 -14.98
C TYR A 117 -2.87 6.43 -16.26
N THR A 118 -2.03 6.17 -17.25
CA THR A 118 -2.49 5.85 -18.59
C THR A 118 -1.64 4.74 -19.19
N ASN A 119 -2.30 3.70 -19.71
CA ASN A 119 -1.65 2.59 -20.40
C ASN A 119 -1.37 2.92 -21.88
N ARG A 120 -0.75 1.99 -22.61
CA ARG A 120 -0.38 2.22 -24.03
C ARG A 120 -1.59 2.49 -24.92
N ALA A 121 -2.72 1.83 -24.65
CA ALA A 121 -3.98 1.99 -25.39
C ALA A 121 -4.69 3.33 -25.12
N GLY A 122 -4.26 4.10 -24.11
CA GLY A 122 -4.85 5.39 -23.74
C GLY A 122 -5.96 5.30 -22.70
N ASN A 123 -6.17 4.13 -22.09
CA ASN A 123 -7.11 3.95 -20.99
C ASN A 123 -6.66 4.75 -19.77
N ARG A 124 -7.59 5.42 -19.08
CA ARG A 124 -7.30 6.28 -17.93
C ARG A 124 -7.72 5.57 -16.64
N ASN A 125 -6.78 5.35 -15.73
CA ASN A 125 -7.08 4.83 -14.40
C ASN A 125 -7.36 6.01 -13.44
N LYS A 126 -8.63 6.20 -13.07
CA LYS A 126 -9.09 7.31 -12.20
C LYS A 126 -8.90 7.06 -10.70
N GLU A 127 -8.31 5.92 -10.31
CA GLU A 127 -8.15 5.56 -8.90
C GLU A 127 -7.13 6.45 -8.16
N TYR A 128 -6.16 7.01 -8.88
CA TYR A 128 -5.10 7.84 -8.31
C TYR A 128 -4.57 8.84 -9.34
N LEU A 129 -3.98 9.95 -8.86
CA LEU A 129 -3.33 10.95 -9.74
C LEU A 129 -1.98 10.45 -10.22
N THR A 130 -1.65 10.58 -11.51
CA THR A 130 -0.32 10.19 -12.00
C THR A 130 0.77 10.98 -11.27
N LEU A 131 1.87 10.33 -10.89
CA LEU A 131 3.02 11.03 -10.32
C LEU A 131 3.60 12.09 -11.28
N GLY A 132 3.25 12.05 -12.57
CA GLY A 132 3.57 13.10 -13.53
C GLY A 132 2.98 14.47 -13.18
N VAL A 133 1.95 14.54 -12.33
CA VAL A 133 1.32 15.80 -11.89
C VAL A 133 1.67 16.23 -10.46
N ASP A 134 2.56 15.51 -9.79
CA ASP A 134 3.02 15.79 -8.41
C ASP A 134 3.34 17.26 -8.16
N ASN A 135 4.04 17.87 -9.12
CA ASN A 135 4.53 19.24 -9.06
C ASN A 135 3.84 20.19 -10.07
N GLN A 136 2.74 19.76 -10.69
CA GLN A 136 1.98 20.57 -11.65
C GLN A 136 0.89 21.37 -10.94
N ALA A 137 0.92 22.71 -11.02
CA ALA A 137 -0.01 23.60 -10.30
C ALA A 137 -1.39 23.72 -10.99
N ILE A 138 -1.99 22.59 -11.34
CA ILE A 138 -3.20 22.49 -12.18
C ILE A 138 -4.48 22.24 -11.38
N PHE A 139 -4.40 22.06 -10.06
CA PHE A 139 -5.53 21.79 -9.18
C PHE A 139 -5.96 23.06 -8.44
N ASN A 140 -6.60 23.99 -9.16
CA ASN A 140 -6.97 25.32 -8.67
C ASN A 140 -5.78 26.09 -8.06
N GLY A 141 -4.61 26.00 -8.71
CA GLY A 141 -3.36 26.63 -8.27
C GLY A 141 -2.54 25.83 -7.26
N ARG A 142 -3.00 24.64 -6.84
CA ARG A 142 -2.23 23.68 -6.05
C ARG A 142 -1.63 22.59 -6.94
N THR A 143 -0.55 21.99 -6.46
CA THR A 143 0.01 20.73 -6.99
C THR A 143 -0.58 19.54 -6.24
N ALA A 144 -0.46 18.31 -6.78
CA ALA A 144 -0.95 17.11 -6.09
C ALA A 144 -0.26 16.93 -4.72
N ILE A 145 1.07 17.10 -4.66
CA ILE A 145 1.83 17.04 -3.39
C ILE A 145 1.33 18.10 -2.39
N ARG A 146 1.01 19.32 -2.84
CA ARG A 146 0.44 20.34 -1.95
C ARG A 146 -0.93 19.96 -1.42
N ILE A 147 -1.76 19.30 -2.21
CA ILE A 147 -3.06 18.76 -1.75
C ILE A 147 -2.83 17.74 -0.64
N TYR A 148 -1.94 16.77 -0.87
CA TYR A 148 -1.62 15.73 0.12
C TYR A 148 -1.03 16.33 1.41
N SER A 149 -0.10 17.27 1.29
CA SER A 149 0.50 18.02 2.41
C SER A 149 -0.55 18.80 3.21
N ASP A 150 -1.44 19.55 2.53
CA ASP A 150 -2.50 20.33 3.19
C ASP A 150 -3.50 19.40 3.91
N TYR A 151 -3.85 18.26 3.30
CA TYR A 151 -4.73 17.25 3.91
C TYR A 151 -4.12 16.67 5.20
N MET A 152 -2.85 16.24 5.17
CA MET A 152 -2.16 15.70 6.34
C MET A 152 -2.02 16.73 7.47
N LYS A 153 -1.74 18.00 7.14
CA LYS A 153 -1.69 19.09 8.14
C LYS A 153 -3.04 19.30 8.80
N SER A 154 -4.11 19.35 7.99
CA SER A 154 -5.48 19.47 8.48
C SER A 154 -5.89 18.27 9.36
N PHE A 155 -5.49 17.05 9.00
CA PHE A 155 -5.70 15.85 9.83
C PHE A 155 -5.01 15.97 11.18
N ARG A 156 -3.73 16.36 11.19
CA ARG A 156 -2.97 16.58 12.44
C ARG A 156 -3.68 17.57 13.35
N GLU A 157 -4.15 18.70 12.82
CA GLU A 157 -4.83 19.73 13.59
C GLU A 157 -6.15 19.21 14.17
N ALA A 158 -6.95 18.50 13.37
CA ALA A 158 -8.26 17.98 13.79
C ALA A 158 -8.18 16.83 14.81
N MET A 159 -7.06 16.09 14.81
CA MET A 159 -6.85 14.88 15.63
C MET A 159 -5.76 15.07 16.70
N SER A 160 -5.35 16.31 16.99
CA SER A 160 -4.18 16.59 17.83
C SER A 160 -4.27 15.97 19.21
N ASP A 161 -5.44 16.04 19.85
CA ASP A 161 -5.70 15.47 21.17
C ASP A 161 -5.62 13.94 21.19
N LEU A 162 -6.08 13.28 20.13
CA LEU A 162 -6.03 11.83 19.97
C LEU A 162 -4.60 11.34 19.66
N ILE A 163 -3.82 12.13 18.92
CA ILE A 163 -2.39 11.89 18.69
C ILE A 163 -1.61 12.07 19.99
N GLU A 164 -1.86 13.14 20.74
CA GLU A 164 -1.19 13.42 22.02
C GLU A 164 -1.52 12.36 23.09
N ALA A 165 -2.76 11.88 23.12
CA ALA A 165 -3.19 10.75 23.95
C ALA A 165 -2.60 9.40 23.49
N GLY A 166 -1.92 9.36 22.35
CA GLY A 166 -1.31 8.16 21.77
C GLY A 166 -2.34 7.12 21.32
N VAL A 167 -3.54 7.55 20.92
CA VAL A 167 -4.55 6.69 20.31
C VAL A 167 -4.12 6.35 18.89
N ILE A 168 -3.80 7.40 18.11
CA ILE A 168 -3.26 7.28 16.76
C ILE A 168 -1.75 7.07 16.89
N ILE A 169 -1.27 5.91 16.45
CA ILE A 169 0.13 5.50 16.64
C ILE A 169 0.94 5.56 15.34
N ASP A 170 0.30 5.32 14.21
CA ASP A 170 0.94 5.25 12.90
C ASP A 170 0.08 6.00 11.87
N ILE A 171 0.76 6.64 10.91
CA ILE A 171 0.16 7.23 9.71
C ILE A 171 0.74 6.51 8.51
N GLU A 172 -0.08 5.70 7.85
CA GLU A 172 0.28 5.15 6.54
C GLU A 172 -0.09 6.16 5.46
N VAL A 173 0.89 6.57 4.65
CA VAL A 173 0.68 7.55 3.60
C VAL A 173 0.39 6.82 2.30
N GLY A 174 -0.79 7.03 1.71
CA GLY A 174 -1.16 6.41 0.44
C GLY A 174 -0.39 6.99 -0.75
N LEU A 175 0.32 6.15 -1.50
CA LEU A 175 1.27 6.57 -2.56
C LEU A 175 0.90 6.06 -3.96
N GLY A 176 -0.35 5.64 -4.14
CA GLY A 176 -0.85 5.08 -5.40
C GLY A 176 -2.23 4.47 -5.24
N ALA A 177 -2.67 3.75 -6.27
CA ALA A 177 -3.90 2.95 -6.22
C ALA A 177 -3.83 1.92 -5.07
N ALA A 178 -4.95 1.71 -4.37
CA ALA A 178 -5.02 0.94 -3.12
C ALA A 178 -4.08 1.44 -1.99
N GLY A 179 -3.58 2.68 -2.08
CA GLY A 179 -2.65 3.28 -1.12
C GLY A 179 -1.20 2.80 -1.26
N GLU A 180 -0.93 1.92 -2.21
CA GLU A 180 0.37 1.26 -2.39
C GLU A 180 1.31 2.11 -3.24
N LEU A 181 2.60 2.15 -2.89
CA LEU A 181 3.64 2.78 -3.70
C LEU A 181 3.90 1.92 -4.94
N ARG A 182 3.06 2.06 -5.96
CA ARG A 182 3.19 1.40 -7.27
C ARG A 182 2.39 2.10 -8.36
N TYR A 183 2.61 1.66 -9.59
CA TYR A 183 1.71 1.95 -10.70
C TYR A 183 0.48 1.01 -10.68
N PRO A 184 -0.66 1.42 -11.28
CA PRO A 184 -1.84 0.56 -11.42
C PRO A 184 -1.69 -0.40 -12.61
N SER A 185 -0.71 -1.31 -12.56
CA SER A 185 -0.34 -2.20 -13.68
C SER A 185 -1.25 -3.41 -13.89
N TYR A 186 -2.00 -3.80 -12.86
CA TYR A 186 -2.94 -4.94 -12.86
C TYR A 186 -4.41 -4.55 -12.59
N PRO A 187 -4.99 -3.55 -13.27
CA PRO A 187 -6.33 -3.06 -12.96
C PRO A 187 -7.41 -4.04 -13.45
N GLN A 188 -8.14 -4.65 -12.51
CA GLN A 188 -9.27 -5.54 -12.85
C GLN A 188 -10.36 -4.80 -13.66
N SER A 189 -10.54 -3.51 -13.39
CA SER A 189 -11.45 -2.62 -14.11
C SER A 189 -11.14 -2.49 -15.61
N GLN A 190 -9.92 -2.85 -16.04
CA GLN A 190 -9.51 -2.87 -17.45
C GLN A 190 -9.31 -4.30 -17.99
N GLY A 191 -9.83 -5.30 -17.29
CA GLY A 191 -9.84 -6.69 -17.76
C GLY A 191 -8.57 -7.49 -17.44
N TRP A 192 -7.66 -6.96 -16.62
CA TRP A 192 -6.56 -7.77 -16.10
C TRP A 192 -7.09 -8.90 -15.21
N VAL A 193 -6.52 -10.09 -15.36
CA VAL A 193 -6.79 -11.25 -14.52
C VAL A 193 -5.47 -11.90 -14.11
N PHE A 194 -5.40 -12.35 -12.85
CA PHE A 194 -4.24 -13.09 -12.37
C PHE A 194 -4.04 -14.39 -13.20
N PRO A 195 -2.81 -14.75 -13.59
CA PRO A 195 -1.53 -14.10 -13.30
C PRO A 195 -0.96 -13.31 -14.50
N GLY A 196 -1.72 -12.43 -15.15
CA GLY A 196 -1.21 -11.61 -16.26
C GLY A 196 0.03 -10.77 -15.88
N ILE A 197 0.86 -10.40 -16.87
CA ILE A 197 2.09 -9.59 -16.66
C ILE A 197 1.83 -8.09 -16.39
N GLY A 198 0.59 -7.64 -16.56
CA GLY A 198 0.22 -6.24 -16.39
C GLY A 198 0.69 -5.36 -17.55
N GLU A 199 0.51 -4.04 -17.43
CA GLU A 199 1.04 -3.07 -18.39
C GLU A 199 1.72 -1.89 -17.69
N PHE A 200 2.76 -1.33 -18.33
CA PHE A 200 3.34 -0.05 -17.92
C PHE A 200 2.30 1.07 -18.00
N GLN A 201 2.27 1.95 -16.99
CA GLN A 201 1.24 3.00 -16.83
C GLN A 201 1.78 4.43 -17.02
N CYS A 202 2.81 4.59 -17.85
CA CYS A 202 3.54 5.84 -18.04
C CYS A 202 3.17 6.62 -19.32
N TYR A 203 1.97 6.43 -19.86
CA TYR A 203 1.59 6.99 -21.17
C TYR A 203 0.76 8.26 -21.11
N ASP A 204 0.57 8.85 -19.92
CA ASP A 204 0.03 10.21 -19.82
C ASP A 204 1.04 11.22 -20.40
N LYS A 205 0.57 12.40 -20.79
CA LYS A 205 1.44 13.39 -21.45
C LYS A 205 2.61 13.87 -20.58
N TYR A 206 2.47 13.87 -19.25
CA TYR A 206 3.51 14.37 -18.34
C TYR A 206 4.64 13.36 -18.23
N LEU A 207 4.33 12.08 -18.01
CA LEU A 207 5.32 11.01 -17.96
C LEU A 207 5.97 10.75 -19.32
N LYS A 208 5.21 10.83 -20.42
CA LYS A 208 5.78 10.79 -21.78
C LYS A 208 6.82 11.89 -22.00
N ALA A 209 6.49 13.14 -21.63
CA ALA A 209 7.40 14.27 -21.77
C ALA A 209 8.63 14.12 -20.86
N ALA A 210 8.44 13.67 -19.61
CA ALA A 210 9.53 13.44 -18.66
C ALA A 210 10.51 12.35 -19.16
N PHE A 211 10.00 11.26 -19.75
CA PHE A 211 10.84 10.22 -20.35
C PHE A 211 11.62 10.76 -21.55
N GLN A 212 10.96 11.48 -22.46
CA GLN A 212 11.62 12.07 -23.64
C GLN A 212 12.76 13.01 -23.25
N GLU A 213 12.57 13.86 -22.26
CA GLU A 213 13.64 14.73 -21.75
C GLU A 213 14.75 13.93 -21.04
N ALA A 214 14.43 12.85 -20.34
CA ALA A 214 15.44 11.95 -19.76
C ALA A 214 16.28 11.26 -20.85
N ALA A 215 15.63 10.72 -21.89
CA ALA A 215 16.26 10.04 -23.00
C ALA A 215 17.18 10.98 -23.82
N LYS A 216 16.68 12.19 -24.13
CA LYS A 216 17.48 13.24 -24.79
C LYS A 216 18.73 13.62 -23.98
N ARG A 217 18.62 13.76 -22.66
CA ARG A 217 19.77 14.05 -21.78
C ARG A 217 20.77 12.89 -21.71
N ALA A 218 20.30 11.65 -21.86
CA ALA A 218 21.15 10.48 -21.95
C ALA A 218 21.84 10.30 -23.32
N GLY A 219 21.59 11.21 -24.28
CA GLY A 219 22.16 11.12 -25.63
C GLY A 219 21.35 10.26 -26.60
N HIS A 220 20.16 9.82 -26.20
CA HIS A 220 19.28 8.95 -26.97
C HIS A 220 17.90 9.56 -27.23
N PRO A 221 17.81 10.71 -27.95
CA PRO A 221 16.53 11.34 -28.25
C PRO A 221 15.58 10.47 -29.08
N GLU A 222 16.09 9.41 -29.72
CA GLU A 222 15.32 8.42 -30.46
C GLU A 222 14.60 7.39 -29.58
N TRP A 223 14.94 7.30 -28.29
CA TRP A 223 14.29 6.34 -27.40
C TRP A 223 12.86 6.76 -27.06
N SER A 224 11.93 5.83 -27.28
CA SER A 224 10.52 5.90 -26.92
C SER A 224 10.20 4.99 -25.73
N LEU A 225 9.03 5.23 -25.11
CA LEU A 225 8.41 4.27 -24.20
C LEU A 225 8.20 2.92 -24.91
N PRO A 226 8.18 1.79 -24.17
CA PRO A 226 8.02 0.47 -24.78
C PRO A 226 6.73 0.36 -25.61
N ASP A 227 6.81 -0.24 -26.79
CA ASP A 227 5.65 -0.58 -27.64
C ASP A 227 5.52 -2.10 -27.84
N ASN A 228 6.45 -2.87 -27.29
CA ASN A 228 6.64 -4.30 -27.49
C ASN A 228 6.51 -5.13 -26.19
N ALA A 229 5.85 -4.56 -25.17
CA ALA A 229 5.67 -5.15 -23.85
C ALA A 229 4.42 -6.03 -23.68
N GLY A 230 3.67 -6.28 -24.76
CA GLY A 230 2.41 -7.04 -24.68
C GLY A 230 1.24 -6.24 -24.11
N GLU A 231 0.25 -6.96 -23.61
CA GLU A 231 -0.96 -6.46 -22.95
C GLU A 231 -1.14 -7.11 -21.56
N TYR A 232 -2.12 -6.63 -20.78
CA TYR A 232 -2.32 -7.02 -19.37
C TYR A 232 -2.23 -8.52 -19.07
N ASN A 233 -2.82 -9.37 -19.91
CA ASN A 233 -2.99 -10.81 -19.66
C ASN A 233 -2.01 -11.70 -20.43
N ASP A 234 -1.00 -11.11 -21.05
CA ASP A 234 0.09 -11.87 -21.68
C ASP A 234 0.92 -12.64 -20.63
N THR A 235 1.75 -13.56 -21.12
CA THR A 235 2.82 -14.19 -20.33
C THR A 235 4.16 -13.59 -20.74
N PRO A 236 5.21 -13.63 -19.89
CA PRO A 236 6.49 -13.01 -20.24
C PRO A 236 7.03 -13.50 -21.59
N GLU A 237 6.95 -14.80 -21.85
CA GLU A 237 7.45 -15.44 -23.07
C GLU A 237 6.69 -15.07 -24.35
N SER A 238 5.46 -14.57 -24.26
CA SER A 238 4.71 -14.11 -25.44
C SER A 238 5.12 -12.71 -25.92
N THR A 239 5.96 -12.01 -25.14
CA THR A 239 6.33 -10.62 -25.41
C THR A 239 7.80 -10.47 -25.82
N GLU A 240 8.09 -9.52 -26.70
CA GLU A 240 9.48 -9.17 -27.05
C GLU A 240 10.18 -8.44 -25.89
N PHE A 241 9.45 -7.69 -25.07
CA PHE A 241 10.04 -6.98 -23.95
C PHE A 241 10.49 -7.90 -22.83
N PHE A 242 9.63 -8.81 -22.35
CA PHE A 242 9.89 -9.67 -21.18
C PHE A 242 10.36 -11.08 -21.52
N GLY A 243 10.29 -11.48 -22.79
CA GLY A 243 10.69 -12.81 -23.24
C GLY A 243 12.20 -13.09 -23.06
N PRO A 244 12.65 -14.32 -23.33
CA PRO A 244 14.06 -14.69 -23.22
C PRO A 244 14.96 -13.77 -24.05
N ASN A 245 16.01 -13.19 -23.43
CA ASN A 245 16.88 -12.18 -24.05
C ASN A 245 16.13 -10.93 -24.57
N GLY A 246 14.96 -10.64 -23.99
CA GLY A 246 14.07 -9.57 -24.42
C GLY A 246 14.60 -8.15 -24.17
N THR A 247 13.80 -7.18 -24.60
CA THR A 247 14.17 -5.75 -24.54
C THR A 247 14.55 -5.30 -23.13
N TYR A 248 13.96 -5.87 -22.07
CA TYR A 248 14.29 -5.54 -20.67
C TYR A 248 15.78 -5.69 -20.30
N LEU A 249 16.55 -6.50 -21.05
CA LEU A 249 17.98 -6.71 -20.84
C LEU A 249 18.87 -5.78 -21.68
N THR A 250 18.30 -5.13 -22.70
CA THR A 250 19.01 -4.18 -23.56
C THR A 250 19.34 -2.88 -22.82
N GLU A 251 20.21 -2.06 -23.39
CA GLU A 251 20.52 -0.74 -22.84
C GLU A 251 19.26 0.15 -22.74
N LYS A 252 18.47 0.23 -23.81
CA LYS A 252 17.19 0.96 -23.85
C LYS A 252 16.22 0.46 -22.77
N GLY A 253 16.06 -0.86 -22.64
CA GLY A 253 15.15 -1.45 -21.64
C GLY A 253 15.60 -1.18 -20.21
N LYS A 254 16.89 -1.35 -19.91
CA LYS A 254 17.47 -1.03 -18.59
C LYS A 254 17.33 0.45 -18.25
N PHE A 255 17.55 1.33 -19.23
CA PHE A 255 17.33 2.76 -19.06
C PHE A 255 15.87 3.06 -18.72
N PHE A 256 14.93 2.52 -19.49
CA PHE A 256 13.50 2.68 -19.25
C PHE A 256 13.07 2.17 -17.87
N LEU A 257 13.44 0.95 -17.49
CA LEU A 257 13.08 0.36 -16.20
C LEU A 257 13.71 1.12 -15.03
N THR A 258 14.93 1.62 -15.19
CA THR A 258 15.59 2.48 -14.19
C THR A 258 14.83 3.80 -14.05
N TRP A 259 14.46 4.44 -15.16
CA TRP A 259 13.66 5.67 -15.13
C TRP A 259 12.30 5.43 -14.47
N TYR A 260 11.55 4.42 -14.90
CA TYR A 260 10.19 4.13 -14.46
C TYR A 260 10.13 3.82 -12.95
N SER A 261 11.05 3.00 -12.46
CA SER A 261 11.16 2.69 -11.02
C SER A 261 11.68 3.87 -10.19
N ASN A 262 12.61 4.69 -10.71
CA ASN A 262 13.09 5.87 -9.99
C ASN A 262 12.02 6.97 -9.89
N MET A 263 11.15 7.12 -10.89
CA MET A 263 10.01 8.05 -10.79
C MET A 263 9.12 7.72 -9.59
N LEU A 264 8.88 6.42 -9.35
CA LEU A 264 8.13 5.95 -8.18
C LEU A 264 8.88 6.21 -6.86
N LEU A 265 10.20 5.99 -6.82
CA LEU A 265 11.02 6.32 -5.64
C LEU A 265 10.97 7.81 -5.30
N ASN A 266 11.08 8.70 -6.30
CA ASN A 266 11.01 10.14 -6.10
C ASN A 266 9.62 10.58 -5.62
N HIS A 267 8.56 10.00 -6.19
CA HIS A 267 7.18 10.24 -5.75
C HIS A 267 7.00 9.93 -4.25
N GLY A 268 7.44 8.74 -3.82
CA GLY A 268 7.42 8.36 -2.41
C GLY A 268 8.25 9.28 -1.52
N ASP A 269 9.46 9.65 -1.95
CA ASP A 269 10.39 10.52 -1.22
C ASP A 269 9.79 11.92 -1.00
N ASP A 270 9.25 12.54 -2.05
CA ASP A 270 8.69 13.90 -1.98
C ASP A 270 7.44 13.97 -1.10
N ILE A 271 6.54 12.98 -1.19
CA ILE A 271 5.31 12.95 -0.37
C ILE A 271 5.63 12.64 1.09
N LEU A 272 6.56 11.71 1.36
CA LEU A 272 6.97 11.40 2.72
C LEU A 272 7.76 12.54 3.37
N ASP A 273 8.46 13.36 2.61
CA ASP A 273 9.06 14.60 3.14
C ASP A 273 7.97 15.58 3.61
N GLU A 274 6.89 15.75 2.85
CA GLU A 274 5.74 16.55 3.27
C GLU A 274 4.99 15.94 4.47
N ALA A 275 4.86 14.61 4.53
CA ALA A 275 4.28 13.91 5.68
C ALA A 275 5.13 14.12 6.96
N ASN A 276 6.46 14.03 6.86
CA ASN A 276 7.36 14.33 7.98
C ASN A 276 7.19 15.75 8.48
N LYS A 277 7.09 16.73 7.58
CA LYS A 277 6.81 18.12 7.95
C LYS A 277 5.45 18.27 8.63
N ALA A 278 4.42 17.61 8.10
CA ALA A 278 3.07 17.66 8.65
C ALA A 278 3.03 17.12 10.07
N PHE A 279 3.66 15.98 10.35
CA PHE A 279 3.62 15.30 11.65
C PHE A 279 4.85 15.52 12.54
N LEU A 280 5.69 16.51 12.22
CA LEU A 280 6.90 16.81 12.99
C LEU A 280 6.56 17.07 14.47
N GLY A 281 7.22 16.31 15.35
CA GLY A 281 7.07 16.40 16.80
C GLY A 281 5.95 15.53 17.38
N CYS A 282 5.11 14.91 16.55
CA CYS A 282 4.11 13.95 16.99
C CYS A 282 4.76 12.60 17.36
N LYS A 283 4.24 11.91 18.38
CA LYS A 283 4.70 10.57 18.78
C LYS A 283 4.05 9.48 17.93
N ILE A 284 4.25 9.58 16.62
CA ILE A 284 3.72 8.63 15.63
C ILE A 284 4.84 8.07 14.77
N LYS A 285 4.56 7.00 14.01
CA LYS A 285 5.42 6.56 12.91
C LYS A 285 4.74 6.73 11.56
N LEU A 286 5.50 7.19 10.57
CA LEU A 286 5.06 7.14 9.19
C LEU A 286 5.25 5.73 8.63
N ALA A 287 4.36 5.31 7.76
CA ALA A 287 4.46 4.07 7.00
C ALA A 287 4.17 4.30 5.52
N ALA A 288 4.74 3.46 4.68
CA ALA A 288 4.41 3.37 3.26
C ALA A 288 4.15 1.91 2.90
N LYS A 289 3.09 1.67 2.14
CA LYS A 289 2.68 0.34 1.72
C LYS A 289 3.35 -0.06 0.41
N VAL A 290 3.91 -1.26 0.38
CA VAL A 290 4.51 -1.88 -0.81
C VAL A 290 3.75 -3.17 -1.11
N SER A 291 3.25 -3.30 -2.34
CA SER A 291 2.47 -4.46 -2.80
C SER A 291 3.33 -5.72 -2.97
N GLY A 292 2.80 -6.86 -2.54
CA GLY A 292 3.38 -8.19 -2.75
C GLY A 292 3.07 -8.75 -4.13
N ILE A 293 3.86 -8.36 -5.13
CA ILE A 293 3.73 -8.83 -6.51
C ILE A 293 4.46 -10.16 -6.68
N HIS A 294 3.78 -11.25 -6.36
CA HIS A 294 4.39 -12.57 -6.24
C HIS A 294 4.36 -13.41 -7.52
N TRP A 295 3.47 -13.12 -8.47
CA TRP A 295 3.44 -13.83 -9.75
C TRP A 295 4.55 -13.34 -10.68
N TRP A 296 5.04 -14.25 -11.53
CA TRP A 296 6.25 -14.10 -12.34
C TRP A 296 7.56 -13.86 -11.57
N TYR A 297 7.55 -13.84 -10.23
CA TYR A 297 8.77 -13.73 -9.40
C TYR A 297 9.80 -14.84 -9.71
N LYS A 298 9.33 -16.05 -10.06
CA LYS A 298 10.20 -17.18 -10.46
C LYS A 298 10.55 -17.20 -11.95
N SER A 299 10.14 -16.19 -12.71
CA SER A 299 10.59 -15.98 -14.10
C SER A 299 11.83 -15.09 -14.12
N GLU A 300 12.65 -15.18 -15.17
CA GLU A 300 13.88 -14.35 -15.27
C GLU A 300 13.57 -12.84 -15.40
N SER A 301 12.41 -12.47 -15.94
CA SER A 301 12.04 -11.06 -16.16
C SER A 301 11.29 -10.42 -15.01
N HIS A 302 10.74 -11.19 -14.07
CA HIS A 302 9.92 -10.64 -12.97
C HIS A 302 8.83 -9.69 -13.48
N ALA A 303 8.17 -10.06 -14.58
CA ALA A 303 7.45 -9.12 -15.45
C ALA A 303 6.45 -8.20 -14.74
N GLU A 304 5.62 -8.73 -13.83
CA GLU A 304 4.67 -7.87 -13.11
C GLU A 304 5.36 -6.94 -12.11
N GLU A 305 6.43 -7.37 -11.42
CA GLU A 305 7.19 -6.46 -10.56
C GLU A 305 7.69 -5.27 -11.38
N LEU A 306 8.17 -5.52 -12.60
CA LEU A 306 8.63 -4.46 -13.50
C LEU A 306 7.49 -3.51 -13.92
N THR A 307 6.33 -4.02 -14.32
CA THR A 307 5.18 -3.18 -14.74
C THR A 307 4.58 -2.40 -13.57
N ALA A 308 4.58 -2.97 -12.37
CA ALA A 308 4.19 -2.31 -11.12
C ALA A 308 5.18 -1.21 -10.67
N GLY A 309 6.39 -1.19 -11.24
CA GLY A 309 7.43 -0.19 -10.97
C GLY A 309 8.54 -0.66 -10.04
N TYR A 310 8.50 -1.90 -9.56
CA TYR A 310 9.56 -2.53 -8.79
C TYR A 310 10.58 -3.15 -9.74
N TYR A 311 11.69 -2.46 -9.99
CA TYR A 311 12.74 -3.00 -10.86
C TYR A 311 13.55 -4.09 -10.15
N ASN A 312 12.91 -5.20 -9.82
CA ASN A 312 13.49 -6.37 -9.19
C ASN A 312 13.89 -7.39 -10.26
N LEU A 313 15.09 -7.95 -10.14
CA LEU A 313 15.58 -9.05 -10.96
C LEU A 313 16.52 -9.91 -10.09
N LYS A 314 16.84 -11.12 -10.56
CA LYS A 314 17.80 -12.03 -9.93
C LYS A 314 19.12 -11.38 -9.46
N ASN A 315 19.63 -10.39 -10.19
CA ASN A 315 20.88 -9.68 -9.89
C ASN A 315 20.69 -8.20 -9.51
N ARG A 316 19.44 -7.76 -9.28
CA ARG A 316 19.10 -6.39 -8.91
C ARG A 316 17.98 -6.39 -7.88
N ASP A 317 18.29 -6.03 -6.65
CA ASP A 317 17.29 -5.86 -5.60
C ASP A 317 16.43 -4.61 -5.88
N GLY A 318 15.15 -4.83 -6.21
CA GLY A 318 14.19 -3.77 -6.50
C GLY A 318 13.57 -3.11 -5.27
N TYR A 319 13.58 -3.79 -4.12
CA TYR A 319 12.87 -3.36 -2.91
C TYR A 319 13.78 -2.65 -1.91
N ARG A 320 15.06 -3.04 -1.82
CA ARG A 320 16.01 -2.38 -0.92
C ARG A 320 16.22 -0.88 -1.23
N PRO A 321 16.16 -0.39 -2.48
CA PRO A 321 16.12 1.05 -2.75
C PRO A 321 14.91 1.76 -2.15
N ILE A 322 13.73 1.12 -2.14
CA ILE A 322 12.53 1.65 -1.46
C ILE A 322 12.80 1.75 0.03
N ALA A 323 13.28 0.68 0.66
CA ALA A 323 13.62 0.68 2.09
C ALA A 323 14.66 1.76 2.45
N ARG A 324 15.65 1.98 1.58
CA ARG A 324 16.64 3.05 1.75
C ARG A 324 16.02 4.43 1.66
N MET A 325 15.09 4.66 0.74
CA MET A 325 14.32 5.90 0.68
C MET A 325 13.55 6.12 2.00
N LEU A 326 12.81 5.11 2.46
CA LEU A 326 12.07 5.17 3.73
C LEU A 326 12.96 5.47 4.95
N SER A 327 14.21 4.99 4.95
CA SER A 327 15.17 5.27 6.03
C SER A 327 15.46 6.75 6.24
N ARG A 328 15.29 7.59 5.19
CA ARG A 328 15.52 9.05 5.25
C ARG A 328 14.38 9.81 5.94
N HIS A 329 13.23 9.17 6.12
CA HIS A 329 11.98 9.77 6.58
C HIS A 329 11.66 9.37 8.03
N ASP A 330 12.56 9.69 8.97
CA ASP A 330 12.53 9.22 10.37
C ASP A 330 12.34 7.68 10.51
N ARG A 331 12.98 6.95 9.58
CA ARG A 331 12.85 5.49 9.44
C ARG A 331 11.40 5.08 9.33
N ALA A 332 10.72 5.60 8.32
CA ALA A 332 9.36 5.21 7.98
C ALA A 332 9.26 3.68 7.85
N ILE A 333 8.14 3.14 8.30
CA ILE A 333 7.86 1.71 8.29
C ILE A 333 7.57 1.28 6.86
N LEU A 334 8.20 0.18 6.42
CA LEU A 334 7.77 -0.52 5.22
C LEU A 334 6.64 -1.46 5.62
N ASN A 335 5.41 -1.20 5.15
CA ASN A 335 4.28 -2.10 5.32
C ASN A 335 4.15 -2.99 4.07
N PHE A 336 4.25 -4.31 4.21
CA PHE A 336 4.27 -5.25 3.07
C PHE A 336 3.12 -6.25 3.12
N THR A 337 2.57 -6.65 1.97
CA THR A 337 1.47 -7.63 1.90
C THR A 337 1.95 -9.06 1.62
N CYS A 338 1.02 -10.02 1.47
CA CYS A 338 1.26 -11.45 1.19
C CYS A 338 1.86 -12.27 2.34
N LEU A 339 1.77 -11.81 3.60
CA LEU A 339 2.36 -12.51 4.74
C LEU A 339 1.79 -13.91 5.00
N GLU A 340 0.61 -14.22 4.47
CA GLU A 340 -0.13 -15.46 4.69
C GLU A 340 0.08 -16.51 3.59
N MET A 341 0.59 -16.08 2.44
CA MET A 341 0.66 -16.91 1.24
C MET A 341 1.81 -17.91 1.30
N ARG A 342 1.57 -19.10 0.72
CA ARG A 342 2.59 -20.12 0.49
C ARG A 342 2.71 -20.43 -0.99
N ASP A 343 3.91 -20.78 -1.42
CA ASP A 343 4.19 -21.12 -2.81
C ASP A 343 3.36 -22.31 -3.28
N SER A 344 3.15 -23.28 -2.39
CA SER A 344 2.36 -24.49 -2.66
C SER A 344 0.87 -24.23 -2.90
N GLU A 345 0.37 -23.04 -2.53
CA GLU A 345 -1.03 -22.64 -2.75
C GLU A 345 -1.22 -21.96 -4.13
N GLN A 346 -0.13 -21.73 -4.87
CA GLN A 346 -0.14 -20.98 -6.12
C GLN A 346 -0.14 -21.91 -7.33
N ASP A 347 -0.78 -21.48 -8.41
CA ASP A 347 -0.69 -22.19 -9.69
C ASP A 347 0.77 -22.16 -10.21
N ALA A 348 1.30 -23.32 -10.58
CA ALA A 348 2.64 -23.44 -11.14
C ALA A 348 2.84 -22.60 -12.41
N ALA A 349 1.79 -22.40 -13.22
CA ALA A 349 1.82 -21.58 -14.42
C ALA A 349 2.09 -20.09 -14.12
N ALA A 350 1.72 -19.61 -12.93
CA ALA A 350 1.95 -18.23 -12.52
C ALA A 350 3.41 -17.92 -12.21
N LYS A 351 4.29 -18.94 -12.13
CA LYS A 351 5.69 -18.80 -11.68
C LYS A 351 5.81 -17.95 -10.41
N SER A 352 4.92 -18.25 -9.48
CA SER A 352 4.67 -17.47 -8.27
C SER A 352 5.65 -17.82 -7.15
N GLY A 353 6.14 -16.82 -6.42
CA GLY A 353 7.08 -16.99 -5.28
C GLY A 353 6.80 -16.06 -4.10
N PRO A 354 5.61 -16.11 -3.47
CA PRO A 354 5.28 -15.26 -2.33
C PRO A 354 6.23 -15.46 -1.14
N GLU A 355 6.67 -16.69 -0.85
CA GLU A 355 7.51 -16.96 0.33
C GLU A 355 8.90 -16.32 0.16
N GLU A 356 9.51 -16.47 -1.03
CA GLU A 356 10.81 -15.86 -1.31
C GLU A 356 10.73 -14.34 -1.44
N LEU A 357 9.63 -13.82 -2.01
CA LEU A 357 9.39 -12.38 -2.10
C LEU A 357 9.30 -11.75 -0.70
N VAL A 358 8.48 -12.30 0.20
CA VAL A 358 8.39 -11.81 1.59
C VAL A 358 9.77 -11.83 2.25
N GLN A 359 10.53 -12.92 2.11
CA GLN A 359 11.90 -12.99 2.65
C GLN A 359 12.81 -11.90 2.08
N GLN A 360 12.74 -11.62 0.78
CA GLN A 360 13.53 -10.56 0.12
C GLN A 360 13.20 -9.19 0.71
N VAL A 361 11.91 -8.82 0.75
CA VAL A 361 11.48 -7.48 1.17
C VAL A 361 11.75 -7.24 2.66
N LEU A 362 11.37 -8.19 3.52
CA LEU A 362 11.62 -8.05 4.97
C LEU A 362 13.13 -7.94 5.26
N SER A 363 13.94 -8.79 4.62
CA SER A 363 15.40 -8.74 4.77
C SER A 363 15.99 -7.43 4.23
N GLY A 364 15.47 -6.90 3.13
CA GLY A 364 15.85 -5.62 2.56
C GLY A 364 15.60 -4.47 3.53
N GLY A 365 14.40 -4.43 4.14
CA GLY A 365 14.03 -3.47 5.17
C GLY A 365 14.95 -3.50 6.39
N TRP A 366 15.15 -4.68 7.00
CA TRP A 366 16.02 -4.81 8.17
C TRP A 366 17.50 -4.47 7.87
N ARG A 367 17.99 -4.74 6.65
CA ARG A 367 19.35 -4.35 6.23
C ARG A 367 19.53 -2.84 6.10
N GLU A 368 18.47 -2.10 5.81
CA GLU A 368 18.46 -0.62 5.79
C GLU A 368 18.06 -0.02 7.15
N LEU A 369 17.98 -0.85 8.21
CA LEU A 369 17.73 -0.44 9.59
C LEU A 369 16.37 0.26 9.80
N ILE A 370 15.36 -0.09 9.00
CA ILE A 370 13.98 0.35 9.18
C ILE A 370 13.14 -0.75 9.84
N ASP A 371 12.05 -0.32 10.48
CA ASP A 371 11.01 -1.23 10.96
C ASP A 371 10.19 -1.73 9.76
N VAL A 372 9.77 -3.00 9.81
CA VAL A 372 8.95 -3.62 8.76
C VAL A 372 7.69 -4.19 9.39
N ALA A 373 6.53 -3.77 8.88
CA ALA A 373 5.21 -4.28 9.22
C ALA A 373 4.61 -5.02 8.02
N GLY A 374 3.43 -5.61 8.18
CA GLY A 374 2.78 -6.25 7.05
C GLY A 374 1.37 -6.72 7.28
N GLU A 375 0.78 -7.22 6.19
CA GLU A 375 -0.62 -7.60 6.08
C GLU A 375 -0.76 -8.92 5.34
N ASN A 376 -1.84 -9.65 5.61
CA ASN A 376 -2.28 -10.67 4.68
C ASN A 376 -2.93 -10.01 3.46
N ALA A 377 -2.66 -10.53 2.26
CA ALA A 377 -3.20 -9.96 1.02
C ALA A 377 -4.66 -10.38 0.78
N LEU A 378 -5.02 -11.61 1.14
CA LEU A 378 -6.37 -12.16 0.97
C LEU A 378 -6.98 -12.58 2.31
N SER A 379 -8.31 -12.54 2.40
CA SER A 379 -9.05 -13.01 3.57
C SER A 379 -8.82 -14.51 3.81
N ARG A 380 -8.24 -14.86 4.97
CA ARG A 380 -7.88 -16.25 5.33
C ARG A 380 -8.21 -16.53 6.79
N TYR A 381 -8.99 -17.58 7.04
CA TYR A 381 -9.47 -17.94 8.38
C TYR A 381 -8.89 -19.27 8.90
N ASP A 382 -7.94 -19.87 8.17
CA ASP A 382 -7.38 -21.18 8.46
C ASP A 382 -6.01 -21.11 9.18
N SER A 383 -5.66 -22.22 9.84
CA SER A 383 -4.43 -22.32 10.62
C SER A 383 -3.16 -22.28 9.77
N THR A 384 -3.23 -22.67 8.49
CA THR A 384 -2.07 -22.63 7.59
C THR A 384 -1.65 -21.19 7.33
N ALA A 385 -2.60 -20.32 6.99
CA ALA A 385 -2.37 -18.89 6.83
C ALA A 385 -1.82 -18.26 8.12
N TYR A 386 -2.46 -18.50 9.27
CA TYR A 386 -1.99 -17.96 10.55
C TYR A 386 -0.58 -18.41 10.91
N ASN A 387 -0.24 -19.68 10.65
CA ASN A 387 1.11 -20.19 10.91
C ASN A 387 2.15 -19.57 9.97
N GLN A 388 1.79 -19.29 8.71
CA GLN A 388 2.67 -18.59 7.77
C GLN A 388 2.92 -17.14 8.22
N ILE A 389 1.88 -16.43 8.66
CA ILE A 389 2.03 -15.08 9.23
C ILE A 389 2.92 -15.13 10.49
N LEU A 390 2.74 -16.12 11.37
CA LEU A 390 3.57 -16.29 12.57
C LEU A 390 5.04 -16.52 12.23
N LEU A 391 5.32 -17.30 11.18
CA LEU A 391 6.66 -17.53 10.66
C LEU A 391 7.26 -16.21 10.16
N ASN A 392 6.55 -15.47 9.32
CA ASN A 392 7.03 -14.21 8.77
C ASN A 392 7.21 -13.11 9.84
N ALA A 393 6.33 -13.07 10.85
CA ALA A 393 6.42 -12.15 11.98
C ALA A 393 7.71 -12.34 12.79
N ARG A 394 8.21 -13.57 12.88
CA ARG A 394 9.44 -13.96 13.56
C ARG A 394 10.15 -15.07 12.78
N PRO A 395 10.94 -14.73 11.74
CA PRO A 395 11.53 -15.72 10.84
C PRO A 395 12.46 -16.72 11.55
N ASN A 396 13.06 -16.31 12.67
CA ASN A 396 13.96 -17.13 13.48
C ASN A 396 13.28 -17.69 14.74
N GLY A 397 11.94 -17.64 14.82
CA GLY A 397 11.19 -18.03 16.00
C GLY A 397 11.41 -17.10 17.20
N VAL A 398 11.22 -17.63 18.41
CA VAL A 398 11.43 -16.90 19.66
C VAL A 398 12.92 -16.91 20.02
N THR A 399 13.53 -15.73 20.09
CA THR A 399 14.95 -15.55 20.43
C THR A 399 15.12 -14.71 21.69
N GLU A 400 16.29 -14.73 22.33
CA GLU A 400 16.55 -13.88 23.50
C GLU A 400 16.47 -12.39 23.16
N GLU A 401 17.04 -12.01 22.00
CA GLU A 401 17.06 -10.63 21.51
C GLU A 401 15.74 -10.17 20.87
N GLY A 402 14.86 -11.12 20.50
CA GLY A 402 13.60 -10.85 19.83
C GLY A 402 13.75 -10.29 18.41
N LYS A 403 14.86 -10.60 17.73
CA LYS A 403 15.16 -10.12 16.38
C LYS A 403 15.65 -11.27 15.46
N PRO A 404 15.51 -11.12 14.13
CA PRO A 404 14.66 -10.14 13.46
C PRO A 404 13.18 -10.41 13.76
N LYS A 405 12.38 -9.35 13.84
CA LYS A 405 10.92 -9.44 14.03
C LYS A 405 10.23 -8.32 13.28
N MET A 406 8.99 -8.55 12.90
CA MET A 406 8.12 -7.50 12.38
C MET A 406 7.72 -6.52 13.48
N ARG A 407 7.50 -5.27 13.09
CA ARG A 407 7.04 -4.19 13.96
C ARG A 407 5.59 -4.38 14.40
N GLY A 408 4.78 -4.96 13.52
CA GLY A 408 3.38 -5.29 13.73
C GLY A 408 2.83 -6.01 12.51
N VAL A 409 1.67 -6.64 12.67
CA VAL A 409 0.89 -7.21 11.57
C VAL A 409 -0.53 -6.63 11.63
N THR A 410 -1.09 -6.29 10.48
CA THR A 410 -2.50 -5.88 10.37
C THR A 410 -3.25 -6.95 9.59
N TYR A 411 -4.27 -7.53 10.23
CA TYR A 411 -5.10 -8.58 9.64
C TYR A 411 -6.24 -7.99 8.79
N LEU A 412 -6.32 -8.41 7.53
CA LEU A 412 -7.36 -8.07 6.56
C LEU A 412 -8.41 -9.19 6.54
N ARG A 413 -9.67 -8.95 6.92
CA ARG A 413 -10.28 -7.75 7.51
C ARG A 413 -11.27 -8.18 8.60
N SER A 414 -11.71 -7.24 9.44
CA SER A 414 -12.92 -7.44 10.25
C SER A 414 -14.12 -7.69 9.33
N SER A 415 -14.86 -8.76 9.62
CA SER A 415 -16.02 -9.20 8.84
C SER A 415 -16.89 -10.12 9.71
N ASP A 416 -18.14 -10.34 9.30
CA ASP A 416 -19.01 -11.31 9.97
C ASP A 416 -18.41 -12.72 9.96
N VAL A 417 -17.71 -13.09 8.88
CA VAL A 417 -17.03 -14.39 8.75
C VAL A 417 -15.91 -14.54 9.79
N LEU A 418 -15.15 -13.47 10.08
CA LEU A 418 -14.16 -13.50 11.17
C LEU A 418 -14.83 -13.76 12.53
N PHE A 419 -16.05 -13.26 12.72
CA PHE A 419 -16.79 -13.33 13.98
C PHE A 419 -17.58 -14.61 14.19
N GLU A 420 -17.67 -15.49 13.19
CA GLU A 420 -18.16 -16.86 13.35
C GLU A 420 -17.37 -17.60 14.45
N ASP A 421 -18.04 -18.41 15.26
CA ASP A 421 -17.47 -18.95 16.50
C ASP A 421 -16.13 -19.69 16.27
N ASP A 422 -16.08 -20.62 15.31
CA ASP A 422 -14.86 -21.40 15.03
C ASP A 422 -13.71 -20.53 14.50
N ASN A 423 -14.02 -19.60 13.60
CA ASN A 423 -13.04 -18.68 13.02
C ASN A 423 -12.48 -17.74 14.09
N PHE A 424 -13.35 -17.19 14.94
CA PHE A 424 -12.98 -16.27 15.99
C PHE A 424 -12.17 -16.98 17.09
N GLU A 425 -12.54 -18.21 17.47
CA GLU A 425 -11.73 -19.00 18.41
C GLU A 425 -10.33 -19.31 17.87
N LEU A 426 -10.21 -19.58 16.57
CA LEU A 426 -8.91 -19.78 15.94
C LEU A 426 -8.11 -18.47 15.85
N PHE A 427 -8.75 -17.36 15.50
CA PHE A 427 -8.15 -16.04 15.48
C PHE A 427 -7.59 -15.64 16.86
N LYS A 428 -8.32 -15.91 17.96
CA LYS A 428 -7.82 -15.71 19.33
C LYS A 428 -6.54 -16.48 19.62
N LYS A 429 -6.44 -17.72 19.15
CA LYS A 429 -5.21 -18.53 19.30
C LYS A 429 -4.07 -17.91 18.50
N PHE A 430 -4.34 -17.44 17.28
CA PHE A 430 -3.36 -16.73 16.46
C PHE A 430 -2.85 -15.46 17.16
N VAL A 431 -3.74 -14.59 17.66
CA VAL A 431 -3.38 -13.39 18.42
C VAL A 431 -2.49 -13.74 19.62
N LYS A 432 -2.89 -14.74 20.41
CA LYS A 432 -2.10 -15.21 21.55
C LYS A 432 -0.69 -15.66 21.15
N LYS A 433 -0.54 -16.32 19.98
CA LYS A 433 0.78 -16.72 19.45
C LYS A 433 1.59 -15.55 18.90
N MET A 434 0.96 -14.54 18.31
CA MET A 434 1.61 -13.27 17.95
C MET A 434 2.22 -12.60 19.19
N HIS A 435 1.56 -12.73 20.33
CA HIS A 435 1.99 -12.22 21.63
C HIS A 435 2.88 -13.18 22.44
N VAL A 436 3.38 -14.25 21.81
CA VAL A 436 4.24 -15.29 22.42
C VAL A 436 3.66 -15.90 23.70
N ASP A 437 2.38 -16.24 23.64
CA ASP A 437 1.60 -16.84 24.73
C ASP A 437 1.57 -16.00 26.03
N GLN A 438 1.90 -14.72 25.95
CA GLN A 438 1.72 -13.82 27.08
C GLN A 438 0.23 -13.68 27.36
N VAL A 439 -0.15 -13.92 28.62
CA VAL A 439 -1.48 -13.61 29.10
C VAL A 439 -1.57 -12.10 29.14
N SER A 440 -2.53 -11.53 28.40
CA SER A 440 -2.79 -10.11 28.52
C SER A 440 -3.12 -9.79 29.97
N LYS A 441 -2.29 -8.97 30.61
CA LYS A 441 -2.61 -8.41 31.93
C LYS A 441 -3.56 -7.25 31.68
N TYR A 442 -4.82 -7.56 31.39
CA TYR A 442 -5.91 -6.60 31.54
C TYR A 442 -6.61 -6.88 32.85
#